data_AF-A0A5P1ER32-F1
#
_entry.id   AF-A0A5P1ER32-F1
#
_cell.length_a   1.000
_cell.length_b   1.000
_cell.length_c   1.000
_cell.angle_alpha   90.00
_cell.angle_beta   90.00
_cell.angle_gamma   90.00
#
_symmetry.space_group_name_H-M   'P 1'
#
loop_
_entity.id
_entity.type
_entity.pdbx_description
1 polymer ?
#
loop_
_entity_poly.entity_id
_entity_poly.type
_entity_poly.pdbx_seq_one_letter_code
_entity_poly.pdbx_strand_id
1 'polypeptide(L)'
;MGRKPVEKLAPSQCQTIVTWAMPQLTDRSKLPNIVDPAIKKIMDLKHLYQVAAVAVLCLQPEPSYRPLITDVRHSLIPLVPVELGGTLRVSDPSRSPKV
;
A
#
# COMPACT_ATOMS: atom_id res chain seq x y z
N MET A 1 -7.28 10.36 -4.34
CA MET A 1 -8.30 9.98 -3.33
C MET A 1 -8.52 8.48 -3.41
N GLY A 2 -8.54 7.80 -2.25
CA GLY A 2 -8.67 6.35 -2.15
C GLY A 2 -10.05 5.81 -2.55
N ARG A 3 -10.15 4.48 -2.68
CA ARG A 3 -11.41 3.78 -3.01
C ARG A 3 -12.20 3.40 -1.75
N LYS A 4 -13.52 3.31 -1.88
CA LYS A 4 -14.40 2.85 -0.79
C LYS A 4 -14.22 1.34 -0.54
N PRO A 5 -14.38 0.85 0.71
CA PRO A 5 -14.26 -0.58 1.02
C PRO A 5 -15.25 -1.48 0.26
N VAL A 6 -16.47 -0.98 0.02
CA VAL A 6 -17.51 -1.63 -0.75
C VAL A 6 -18.08 -0.63 -1.75
N GLU A 7 -18.15 -1.05 -3.01
CA GLU A 7 -18.74 -0.29 -4.10
C GLU A 7 -20.02 -1.00 -4.58
N LYS A 8 -21.14 -0.27 -4.60
CA LYS A 8 -22.41 -0.76 -5.15
C LYS A 8 -22.39 -0.55 -6.66
N LEU A 9 -22.42 -1.64 -7.42
CA LEU A 9 -22.43 -1.62 -8.89
C LEU A 9 -23.87 -1.65 -9.43
N ALA A 10 -24.76 -2.36 -8.74
CA ALA A 10 -26.19 -2.47 -9.05
C ALA A 10 -26.98 -2.76 -7.74
N PRO A 11 -28.33 -2.70 -7.74
CA PRO A 11 -29.13 -2.93 -6.53
C PRO A 11 -28.82 -4.24 -5.79
N SER A 12 -28.42 -5.28 -6.52
CA SER A 12 -28.06 -6.60 -6.00
C SER A 12 -26.58 -6.97 -6.18
N GLN A 13 -25.75 -6.06 -6.72
CA GLN A 13 -24.35 -6.34 -7.02
C GLN A 13 -23.43 -5.36 -6.30
N CYS A 14 -22.60 -5.91 -5.42
CA CYS A 14 -21.56 -5.17 -4.72
C CYS A 14 -20.19 -5.80 -4.99
N GLN A 15 -19.15 -4.99 -5.08
CA GLN A 15 -17.77 -5.45 -5.13
C GLN A 15 -17.00 -4.89 -3.93
N THR A 16 -16.22 -5.74 -3.27
CA THR A 16 -15.34 -5.28 -2.20
C THR A 16 -13.99 -4.85 -2.76
N ILE A 17 -13.35 -3.89 -2.10
CA ILE A 17 -12.00 -3.45 -2.46
C ILE A 17 -11.01 -4.61 -2.42
N VAL A 18 -11.18 -5.56 -1.49
CA VAL A 18 -10.32 -6.74 -1.35
C VAL A 18 -10.41 -7.60 -2.61
N THR A 19 -11.63 -7.95 -3.04
CA THR A 19 -11.84 -8.78 -4.25
C THR A 19 -11.30 -8.12 -5.52
N TRP A 20 -11.29 -6.79 -5.61
CA TRP A 20 -10.70 -6.07 -6.73
C TRP A 20 -9.18 -5.90 -6.63
N ALA A 21 -8.66 -5.61 -5.43
CA ALA A 21 -7.26 -5.25 -5.23
C ALA A 21 -6.34 -6.46 -5.17
N MET A 22 -6.79 -7.59 -4.60
CA MET A 22 -5.95 -8.77 -4.38
C MET A 22 -5.13 -9.22 -5.61
N PRO A 23 -5.72 -9.41 -6.82
CA PRO A 23 -4.94 -9.81 -8.00
C PRO A 23 -3.91 -8.76 -8.46
N GLN A 24 -4.06 -7.51 -8.04
CA GLN A 24 -3.19 -6.39 -8.39
C GLN A 24 -2.12 -6.15 -7.32
N LEU A 25 -2.42 -6.48 -6.05
CA LEU A 25 -1.47 -6.43 -4.94
C LEU A 25 -0.38 -7.51 -5.05
N THR A 26 -0.73 -8.67 -5.60
CA THR A 26 0.21 -9.80 -5.81
C THR A 26 1.04 -9.68 -7.09
N ASP A 27 0.68 -8.76 -7.99
CA ASP A 27 1.35 -8.54 -9.27
C ASP A 27 2.09 -7.20 -9.25
N ARG A 28 3.43 -7.26 -9.19
CA ARG A 28 4.27 -6.06 -9.13
C ARG A 28 4.07 -5.13 -10.32
N SER A 29 3.72 -5.65 -11.49
CA SER A 29 3.48 -4.82 -12.68
C SER A 29 2.17 -4.03 -12.60
N LYS A 30 1.19 -4.53 -11.82
CA LYS A 30 -0.15 -3.94 -11.69
C LYS A 30 -0.30 -3.06 -10.46
N LEU A 31 0.47 -3.30 -9.40
CA LEU A 31 0.41 -2.51 -8.18
C LEU A 31 0.46 -0.99 -8.45
N PRO A 32 1.37 -0.45 -9.29
CA PRO A 32 1.43 0.98 -9.51
C PRO A 32 0.16 1.55 -10.13
N ASN A 33 -0.70 0.74 -10.76
CA ASN A 33 -1.92 1.21 -11.41
C ASN A 33 -3.07 1.44 -10.41
N ILE A 34 -3.06 0.77 -9.26
CA ILE A 34 -4.12 0.85 -8.24
C ILE A 34 -3.86 1.85 -7.12
N VAL A 35 -2.62 2.34 -7.02
CA VAL A 35 -2.19 3.25 -5.97
C VAL A 35 -2.79 4.64 -6.21
N ASP A 36 -3.18 5.32 -5.13
CA ASP A 36 -3.66 6.70 -5.21
C ASP A 36 -2.61 7.60 -5.90
N PRO A 37 -2.97 8.40 -6.92
CA PRO A 37 -2.03 9.32 -7.57
C PRO A 37 -1.30 10.26 -6.61
N ALA A 38 -1.89 10.62 -5.47
CA ALA A 38 -1.24 11.43 -4.44
C ALA A 38 -0.05 10.70 -3.79
N ILE A 39 -0.16 9.38 -3.62
CA ILE A 39 0.90 8.53 -3.03
C ILE A 39 1.99 8.24 -4.06
N LYS A 40 1.63 8.00 -5.34
CA LYS A 40 2.60 7.71 -6.41
C LYS A 40 3.67 8.79 -6.59
N LYS A 41 3.35 10.04 -6.24
CA LYS A 41 4.27 11.18 -6.40
C LYS A 41 5.31 11.29 -5.27
N ILE A 42 5.04 10.68 -4.12
CA ILE A 42 5.82 10.91 -2.89
C ILE A 42 6.50 9.65 -2.36
N MET A 43 6.15 8.47 -2.88
CA MET A 43 6.65 7.20 -2.38
C MET A 43 7.22 6.34 -3.48
N ASP A 44 8.46 5.89 -3.28
CA ASP A 44 9.14 4.99 -4.22
C ASP A 44 8.40 3.67 -4.40
N LEU A 45 8.50 3.11 -5.61
CA LEU A 45 7.93 1.81 -5.95
C LEU A 45 8.35 0.68 -4.99
N LYS A 46 9.60 0.72 -4.49
CA LYS A 46 10.10 -0.25 -3.51
C LYS A 46 9.27 -0.23 -2.23
N HIS A 47 9.01 0.96 -1.68
CA HIS A 47 8.21 1.11 -0.46
C HIS A 47 6.76 0.73 -0.71
N LEU A 48 6.21 1.04 -1.89
CA LEU A 48 4.88 0.59 -2.32
C LEU A 48 4.75 -0.94 -2.31
N TYR A 49 5.75 -1.67 -2.84
CA TYR A 49 5.74 -3.13 -2.80
C TYR A 49 5.78 -3.68 -1.38
N GLN A 50 6.49 -3.03 -0.46
CA GLN A 50 6.54 -3.44 0.95
C GLN A 50 5.19 -3.23 1.64
N VAL A 51 4.54 -2.08 1.43
CA VAL A 51 3.18 -1.83 1.95
C VAL A 51 2.19 -2.85 1.39
N ALA A 52 2.27 -3.14 0.08
CA ALA A 52 1.39 -4.12 -0.56
C ALA A 52 1.58 -5.54 0.01
N ALA A 53 2.83 -5.95 0.29
CA ALA A 53 3.11 -7.24 0.90
C ALA A 53 2.49 -7.36 2.31
N VAL A 54 2.61 -6.31 3.14
CA VAL A 54 1.97 -6.27 4.46
C VAL A 54 0.46 -6.35 4.33
N ALA A 55 -0.14 -5.64 3.37
CA ALA A 55 -1.57 -5.71 3.11
C ALA A 55 -2.03 -7.11 2.68
N VAL A 56 -1.28 -7.78 1.79
CA VAL A 56 -1.57 -9.16 1.35
C VAL A 56 -1.54 -10.15 2.52
N LEU A 57 -0.59 -9.99 3.45
CA LEU A 57 -0.53 -10.82 4.66
C LEU A 57 -1.72 -10.55 5.60
N CYS A 58 -2.11 -9.30 5.78
CA CYS A 58 -3.26 -8.94 6.61
C CYS A 58 -4.60 -9.46 6.05
N LEU A 59 -4.70 -9.61 4.72
CA LEU A 59 -5.90 -10.04 4.01
C LEU A 59 -5.97 -11.56 3.79
N GLN A 60 -5.05 -12.34 4.37
CA GLN A 60 -5.07 -13.80 4.21
C GLN A 60 -6.41 -14.39 4.68
N PRO A 61 -7.04 -15.29 3.90
CA PRO A 61 -8.28 -15.95 4.31
C PRO A 61 -8.09 -16.71 5.62
N GLU A 62 -6.99 -17.46 5.70
CA GLU A 62 -6.59 -18.22 6.87
C GLU A 62 -6.05 -17.30 7.97
N PRO A 63 -6.69 -17.23 9.15
CA PRO A 63 -6.28 -16.32 10.23
C PRO A 63 -4.86 -16.55 10.73
N SER A 64 -4.38 -17.80 10.73
CA SER A 64 -3.04 -18.15 11.20
C SER A 64 -1.91 -17.59 10.34
N TYR A 65 -2.19 -17.16 9.10
CA TYR A 65 -1.22 -16.48 8.23
C TYR A 65 -1.22 -14.96 8.37
N ARG A 66 -2.16 -14.39 9.15
CA ARG A 66 -2.21 -12.96 9.39
C ARG A 66 -1.16 -12.58 10.45
N PRO A 67 -0.38 -11.51 10.23
CA PRO A 67 0.65 -11.09 11.17
C PRO A 67 0.02 -10.50 12.43
N LEU A 68 0.78 -10.51 13.54
CA LEU A 68 0.40 -9.75 14.72
C LEU A 68 0.41 -8.25 14.41
N ILE A 69 -0.46 -7.49 15.07
CA ILE A 69 -0.52 -6.03 14.87
C ILE A 69 0.81 -5.34 15.22
N THR A 70 1.57 -5.90 16.17
CA THR A 70 2.92 -5.47 16.50
C THR A 70 3.87 -5.61 15.32
N ASP A 71 3.76 -6.70 14.56
CA ASP A 71 4.63 -6.98 13.41
C ASP A 71 4.23 -6.13 12.21
N VAL A 72 2.93 -5.86 12.04
CA VAL A 72 2.44 -4.87 11.07
C VAL A 72 3.04 -3.50 11.38
N ARG A 73 2.97 -3.05 12.64
CA ARG A 73 3.56 -1.78 13.07
C ARG A 73 5.06 -1.74 12.77
N HIS A 74 5.82 -2.76 13.17
CA HIS A 74 7.27 -2.80 12.93
C HIS A 74 7.62 -2.84 11.44
N SER A 75 6.79 -3.47 10.61
CA SER A 75 6.98 -3.52 9.15
C SER A 75 6.72 -2.17 8.49
N LEU A 76 5.82 -1.35 9.05
CA LEU A 76 5.44 -0.06 8.48
C LEU A 76 6.30 1.11 8.97
N ILE A 77 6.87 1.07 10.19
CA ILE A 77 7.74 2.14 10.73
C ILE A 77 8.85 2.57 9.76
N PRO A 78 9.57 1.64 9.08
CA PRO A 78 10.60 2.00 8.10
C PRO A 78 10.09 2.70 6.84
N LEU A 79 8.78 2.69 6.60
CA LEU A 79 8.13 3.25 5.42
C LEU A 79 7.44 4.60 5.72
N VAL A 80 7.42 5.00 6.99
CA VAL A 80 6.82 6.25 7.45
C VAL A 80 7.91 7.33 7.53
N PRO A 81 7.68 8.54 6.99
CA PRO A 81 8.61 9.67 7.12
C PRO A 81 8.99 9.95 8.57
N VAL A 82 10.21 10.43 8.81
CA VAL A 82 10.70 10.78 10.16
C VAL A 82 9.80 11.83 10.82
N GLU A 83 9.28 12.77 10.06
CA GLU A 83 8.38 13.85 10.50
C GLU A 83 7.05 13.31 11.03
N LEU A 84 6.67 12.10 10.61
CA LEU A 84 5.46 11.39 11.04
C LEU A 84 5.75 10.29 12.06
N GLY A 85 6.96 10.27 12.65
CA GLY A 85 7.36 9.30 13.68
C GLY A 85 7.86 7.96 13.15
N GLY A 86 8.20 7.87 11.86
CA GLY A 86 8.85 6.71 11.27
C GLY A 86 10.37 6.87 11.12
N THR A 87 10.97 6.08 10.23
CA THR A 87 12.42 6.15 9.96
C THR A 87 12.78 6.36 8.48
N LEU A 88 11.78 6.53 7.60
CA LEU A 88 12.00 6.80 6.19
C LEU A 88 12.54 8.22 6.02
N ARG A 89 13.74 8.35 5.43
CA ARG A 89 14.26 9.64 4.96
C ARG A 89 13.79 9.85 3.54
N VAL A 90 12.85 10.77 3.33
CA VAL A 90 12.38 11.11 1.98
C VAL A 90 13.48 11.91 1.30
N SER A 91 14.08 11.33 0.26
CA SER A 91 15.03 12.05 -0.59
C SER A 91 14.26 13.09 -1.39
N ASP A 92 14.57 14.36 -1.18
CA ASP A 92 13.96 15.48 -1.90
C ASP A 92 14.34 15.38 -3.40
N PRO A 93 13.39 15.16 -4.33
CA PRO A 93 13.70 15.02 -5.76
C PRO A 93 14.26 16.32 -6.37
N SER A 94 14.21 17.45 -5.64
CA SER A 94 14.81 18.73 -6.02
C SER A 94 16.35 18.75 -5.90
N ARG A 95 16.97 17.76 -5.25
CA ARG A 95 18.43 17.62 -5.08
C ARG A 95 19.06 16.72 -6.16
N SER A 96 18.79 17.00 -7.42
CA SER A 96 19.66 16.50 -8.50
C SER A 96 20.84 17.47 -8.63
N PRO A 97 22.12 17.04 -8.57
CA PRO A 97 23.22 17.90 -8.94
C PRO A 97 23.02 18.27 -10.41
N LYS A 98 22.91 19.57 -10.70
CA LYS A 98 23.11 20.07 -12.07
C LYS A 98 24.57 19.76 -12.40
N VAL A 99 24.79 18.72 -13.22
CA VAL A 99 26.07 18.50 -13.91
C VAL A 99 26.20 19.55 -15.01
#